data_AF-A0A0D2FBS9-F1
#
_entry.id   AF-A0A0D2FBS9-F1
#
_cell.length_a   1.000
_cell.length_b   1.000
_cell.length_c   1.000
_cell.angle_alpha   90.00
_cell.angle_beta   90.00
_cell.angle_gamma   90.00
#
_symmetry.space_group_name_H-M   'P 1'
#
loop_
_entity.id
_entity.type
_entity.pdbx_description
1 polymer ?
#
loop_
_entity_poly.entity_id
_entity_poly.type
_entity_poly.pdbx_seq_one_letter_code
_entity_poly.pdbx_strand_id
1 'polypeptide(L)'
;MKPAWTSALSKKSAEQWLIFIAEGMPEEVKKILGGLQLPINDELERLHPVSSTNAGVYARLVTSRYSVPAASDRYLYVGSASKYGSGLQGRVSQHIRKGQERLVRDLRSRDLLAPGRFVTLMTMKMDSAEEEHVFEVRRTVTLAEAILTIWLGATPVPWSPSPRGCVHGIGRLSSTEHGHLTIPWK
;
A
#
# COMPACT_ATOMS: atom_id res chain seq x y z
N MET A 1 26.77 -6.48 -12.28
CA MET A 1 26.51 -5.11 -11.79
C MET A 1 25.43 -5.17 -10.73
N LYS A 2 25.62 -4.61 -9.53
CA LYS A 2 24.56 -4.60 -8.51
C LYS A 2 23.48 -3.56 -8.88
N PRO A 3 22.18 -3.86 -8.68
CA PRO A 3 21.14 -2.86 -8.87
C PRO A 3 21.36 -1.63 -8.00
N ALA A 4 21.02 -0.44 -8.51
CA ALA A 4 21.19 0.83 -7.78
C ALA A 4 20.46 0.86 -6.43
N TRP A 5 19.31 0.18 -6.32
CA TRP A 5 18.55 0.09 -5.08
C TRP A 5 19.31 -0.67 -3.98
N THR A 6 20.10 -1.69 -4.34
CA THR A 6 20.88 -2.47 -3.38
C THR A 6 21.94 -1.60 -2.71
N SER A 7 22.64 -0.76 -3.49
CA SER A 7 23.61 0.20 -2.97
C SER A 7 22.96 1.30 -2.12
N ALA A 8 21.71 1.66 -2.41
CA ALA A 8 20.98 2.65 -1.63
C ALA A 8 20.54 2.09 -0.27
N LEU A 9 20.09 0.83 -0.22
CA LEU A 9 19.67 0.18 1.02
C LEU A 9 20.85 -0.22 1.90
N SER A 10 22.03 -0.52 1.33
CA SER A 10 23.23 -0.88 2.08
C SER A 10 23.88 0.27 2.85
N LYS A 11 23.36 1.50 2.73
CA LYS A 11 23.86 2.66 3.50
C LYS A 11 23.51 2.60 4.99
N LYS A 12 22.48 1.82 5.35
CA LYS A 12 22.02 1.60 6.72
C LYS A 12 21.77 0.12 6.94
N SER A 13 21.83 -0.33 8.18
CA SER A 13 21.40 -1.69 8.51
C SER A 13 19.87 -1.83 8.40
N ALA A 14 19.39 -3.07 8.34
CA ALA A 14 17.95 -3.32 8.31
C ALA A 14 17.26 -2.79 9.58
N GLU A 15 17.92 -2.94 10.73
CA GLU A 15 17.45 -2.46 12.03
C GLU A 15 17.30 -0.94 12.04
N GLN A 16 18.28 -0.21 11.48
CA GLN A 16 18.19 1.24 11.37
C GLN A 16 17.01 1.68 10.50
N TRP A 17 16.80 1.02 9.35
CA TRP A 17 15.63 1.31 8.51
C TRP A 17 14.33 1.06 9.27
N LEU A 18 14.23 -0.08 9.98
CA LEU A 18 13.02 -0.41 10.75
C LEU A 18 12.77 0.57 11.89
N ILE A 19 13.81 1.07 12.57
CA ILE A 19 13.69 2.11 13.59
C ILE A 19 13.07 3.38 12.99
N PHE A 20 13.62 3.90 11.88
CA PHE A 20 13.07 5.10 11.23
C PHE A 20 11.62 4.92 10.77
N ILE A 21 11.29 3.74 10.25
CA ILE A 21 9.94 3.41 9.82
C ILE A 21 8.99 3.37 11.03
N ALA A 22 9.39 2.69 12.10
CA ALA A 22 8.59 2.59 13.32
C ALA A 22 8.40 3.94 14.01
N GLU A 23 9.43 4.80 14.06
CA GLU A 23 9.33 6.17 14.60
C GLU A 23 8.28 7.01 13.86
N GLY A 24 8.12 6.81 12.55
CA GLY A 24 7.11 7.50 11.76
C GLY A 24 5.69 6.96 11.91
N MET A 25 5.50 5.78 12.49
CA MET A 25 4.17 5.15 12.65
C MET A 25 3.45 5.67 13.89
N PRO A 26 2.17 6.07 13.78
CA PRO A 26 1.31 6.28 14.95
C PRO A 26 1.20 5.03 15.83
N GLU A 27 0.98 5.21 17.13
CA GLU A 27 0.88 4.10 18.08
C GLU A 27 -0.28 3.14 17.75
N GLU A 28 -1.41 3.67 17.24
CA GLU A 28 -2.53 2.83 16.80
C GLU A 28 -2.13 1.91 15.65
N VAL A 29 -1.30 2.40 14.72
CA VAL A 29 -0.80 1.59 13.61
C VAL A 29 0.16 0.54 14.13
N LYS A 30 1.10 0.89 15.01
CA LYS A 30 2.02 -0.09 15.63
C LYS A 30 1.27 -1.21 16.35
N LYS A 31 0.20 -0.88 17.09
CA LYS A 31 -0.63 -1.87 17.79
C LYS A 31 -1.30 -2.82 16.81
N ILE A 32 -1.84 -2.30 15.71
CA ILE A 32 -2.40 -3.12 14.63
C ILE A 32 -1.31 -4.04 14.04
N LEU A 33 -0.16 -3.47 13.67
CA LEU A 33 0.95 -4.22 13.05
C LEU A 33 1.59 -5.26 13.99
N GLY A 34 1.51 -5.03 15.30
CA GLY A 34 1.98 -5.95 16.34
C GLY A 34 1.02 -7.10 16.62
N GLY A 35 -0.18 -7.08 16.03
CA GLY A 35 -1.14 -8.18 16.11
C GLY A 35 -0.63 -9.45 15.39
N LEU A 36 -1.07 -10.61 15.86
CA LEU A 36 -0.78 -11.90 15.22
C LEU A 36 -1.63 -12.17 13.96
N GLN A 37 -2.63 -11.32 13.72
CA GLN A 37 -3.59 -11.47 12.62
C GLN A 37 -3.58 -10.22 11.75
N LEU A 38 -3.92 -10.40 10.48
CA LEU A 38 -4.21 -9.28 9.58
C LEU A 38 -5.34 -8.43 10.17
N PRO A 39 -5.25 -7.09 10.11
CA PRO A 39 -6.26 -6.24 10.68
C PRO A 39 -7.56 -6.38 9.91
N ILE A 40 -8.65 -6.36 10.66
CA ILE A 40 -9.96 -6.23 10.05
C ILE A 40 -10.15 -4.79 9.57
N ASN A 41 -10.95 -4.59 8.54
CA ASN A 41 -11.19 -3.27 7.96
C ASN A 41 -11.69 -2.26 9.00
N ASP A 42 -12.49 -2.69 9.98
CA ASP A 42 -13.01 -1.83 11.04
C ASP A 42 -11.89 -1.26 11.93
N GLU A 43 -10.75 -1.95 12.07
CA GLU A 43 -9.58 -1.43 12.78
C GLU A 43 -8.87 -0.36 11.95
N LEU A 44 -8.72 -0.60 10.64
CA LEU A 44 -8.14 0.38 9.72
C LEU A 44 -9.01 1.64 9.59
N GLU A 45 -10.33 1.48 9.66
CA GLU A 45 -11.29 2.59 9.70
C GLU A 45 -11.24 3.38 11.01
N ARG A 46 -10.53 2.94 12.05
CA ARG A 46 -10.33 3.77 13.24
C ARG A 46 -9.10 4.67 13.13
N LEU A 47 -8.25 4.42 12.13
CA LEU A 47 -7.05 5.22 11.92
C LEU A 47 -7.38 6.66 11.50
N HIS A 48 -6.47 7.56 11.87
CA HIS A 48 -6.61 8.97 11.58
C HIS A 48 -6.63 9.24 10.07
N PRO A 49 -7.55 10.11 9.59
CA PRO A 49 -7.55 10.53 8.21
C PRO A 49 -6.24 11.26 7.87
N VAL A 50 -5.87 11.24 6.59
CA VAL A 50 -4.70 11.98 6.11
C VAL A 50 -4.94 13.48 6.20
N SER A 51 -4.14 14.18 7.01
CA SER A 51 -4.19 15.64 7.18
C SER A 51 -2.83 16.34 7.11
N SER A 52 -1.74 15.60 6.92
CA SER A 52 -0.38 16.14 7.04
C SER A 52 0.25 16.51 5.70
N THR A 53 1.00 17.60 5.67
CA THR A 53 1.89 18.01 4.57
C THR A 53 3.27 17.32 4.61
N ASN A 54 3.52 16.49 5.63
CA ASN A 54 4.72 15.68 5.74
C ASN A 54 4.72 14.53 4.75
N ALA A 55 5.90 13.97 4.48
CA ALA A 55 6.03 12.72 3.75
C ALA A 55 5.45 11.55 4.57
N GLY A 56 5.22 10.42 3.93
CA GLY A 56 4.72 9.25 4.65
C GLY A 56 4.05 8.21 3.77
N VAL A 57 3.37 7.28 4.45
CA VAL A 57 2.59 6.21 3.84
C VAL A 57 1.15 6.34 4.29
N TYR A 58 0.22 6.16 3.35
CA TYR A 58 -1.21 6.14 3.61
C TYR A 58 -1.83 4.87 3.06
N ALA A 59 -2.99 4.52 3.61
CA ALA A 59 -3.87 3.52 3.07
C ALA A 59 -5.12 4.20 2.48
N ARG A 60 -5.65 3.60 1.43
CA ARG A 60 -6.96 3.90 0.87
C ARG A 60 -7.84 2.67 1.02
N LEU A 61 -8.88 2.83 1.83
CA LEU A 61 -9.90 1.84 2.08
C LEU A 61 -11.00 2.04 1.03
N VAL A 62 -11.24 1.02 0.21
CA VAL A 62 -12.29 1.07 -0.82
C VAL A 62 -13.21 -0.13 -0.68
N THR A 63 -14.50 0.11 -0.84
CA THR A 63 -15.54 -0.92 -0.83
C THR A 63 -15.98 -1.22 -2.26
N SER A 64 -16.42 -2.43 -2.52
CA SER A 64 -17.14 -2.81 -3.72
C SER A 64 -18.53 -2.18 -3.70
N ARG A 65 -19.04 -1.87 -4.88
CA ARG A 65 -20.43 -1.46 -5.14
C ARG A 65 -21.39 -2.63 -4.98
N TYR A 66 -20.90 -3.84 -5.22
CA TYR A 66 -21.67 -5.06 -5.14
C TYR A 66 -21.14 -5.92 -3.99
N SER A 67 -22.04 -6.31 -3.09
CA SER A 67 -21.73 -7.35 -2.12
C SER A 67 -21.54 -8.66 -2.88
N VAL A 68 -20.33 -9.21 -2.87
CA VAL A 68 -20.06 -10.53 -3.45
C VAL A 68 -20.24 -11.56 -2.34
N PRO A 69 -21.21 -12.49 -2.46
CA PRO A 69 -21.31 -13.59 -1.52
C PRO A 69 -19.98 -14.36 -1.48
N ALA A 70 -19.44 -14.58 -0.27
CA ALA A 70 -18.18 -15.30 -0.01
C ALA A 70 -16.87 -14.61 -0.42
N ALA A 71 -16.86 -13.28 -0.64
CA ALA A 71 -15.61 -12.51 -0.76
C ALA A 71 -15.68 -11.22 0.06
N SER A 72 -14.52 -10.75 0.53
CA SER A 72 -14.42 -9.39 1.10
C SER A 72 -14.82 -8.39 0.03
N ASP A 73 -15.83 -7.58 0.32
CA ASP A 73 -16.20 -6.42 -0.48
C ASP A 73 -15.28 -5.22 -0.18
N ARG A 74 -14.24 -5.40 0.65
CA ARG A 74 -13.32 -4.36 1.08
C ARG A 74 -11.92 -4.64 0.57
N TYR A 75 -11.33 -3.62 -0.04
CA TYR A 75 -10.00 -3.66 -0.61
C TYR A 75 -9.14 -2.54 -0.03
N LEU A 76 -7.86 -2.83 0.06
CA LEU A 76 -6.84 -1.93 0.57
C LEU A 76 -5.82 -1.63 -0.52
N TYR A 77 -5.57 -0.34 -0.71
CA TYR A 77 -4.44 0.17 -1.46
C TYR A 77 -3.51 0.92 -0.50
N VAL A 78 -2.21 0.64 -0.58
CA VAL A 78 -1.19 1.38 0.18
C VAL A 78 -0.41 2.23 -0.80
N GLY A 79 -0.15 3.48 -0.44
CA GLY A 79 0.58 4.42 -1.26
C GLY A 79 1.52 5.27 -0.42
N SER A 80 2.59 5.75 -1.06
CA SER A 80 3.51 6.72 -0.46
C SER A 80 3.31 8.15 -0.96
N ALA A 81 3.80 9.10 -0.15
CA ALA A 81 4.04 10.47 -0.57
C ALA A 81 5.39 10.96 -0.04
N SER A 82 6.25 11.43 -0.94
CA SER A 82 7.58 11.92 -0.62
C SER A 82 7.93 13.19 -1.40
N LYS A 83 6.93 13.99 -1.80
CA LYS A 83 7.15 15.25 -2.49
C LYS A 83 7.25 16.37 -1.46
N TYR A 84 8.40 17.04 -1.43
CA TYR A 84 8.65 18.20 -0.58
C TYR A 84 7.56 19.27 -0.75
N GLY A 85 7.12 19.85 0.36
CA GLY A 85 6.10 20.91 0.43
C GLY A 85 4.64 20.46 0.24
N SER A 86 4.37 19.24 -0.26
CA SER A 86 3.00 18.76 -0.45
C SER A 86 2.65 17.49 0.35
N GLY A 87 3.61 16.59 0.52
CA GLY A 87 3.46 15.38 1.34
C GLY A 87 2.20 14.56 1.08
N LEU A 88 1.72 13.92 2.14
CA LEU A 88 0.55 13.04 2.14
C LEU A 88 -0.73 13.76 1.68
N GLN A 89 -1.03 14.93 2.23
CA GLN A 89 -2.23 15.70 1.88
C GLN A 89 -2.26 16.06 0.39
N GLY A 90 -1.11 16.48 -0.16
CA GLY A 90 -0.97 16.77 -1.59
C GLY A 90 -1.20 15.53 -2.46
N ARG A 91 -0.68 14.37 -2.03
CA ARG A 91 -0.87 13.09 -2.73
C ARG A 91 -2.33 12.64 -2.69
N VAL A 92 -2.98 12.66 -1.52
CA VAL A 92 -4.41 12.32 -1.39
C VAL A 92 -5.27 13.28 -2.22
N SER A 93 -4.97 14.58 -2.17
CA SER A 93 -5.64 15.57 -3.03
C SER A 93 -5.46 15.26 -4.52
N GLN A 94 -4.27 14.79 -4.93
CA GLN A 94 -4.02 14.32 -6.29
C GLN A 94 -4.88 13.08 -6.61
N HIS A 95 -5.02 12.11 -5.70
CA HIS A 95 -5.88 10.95 -5.91
C HIS A 95 -7.36 11.33 -6.07
N ILE A 96 -7.83 12.31 -5.31
CA ILE A 96 -9.21 12.79 -5.37
C ILE A 96 -9.45 13.63 -6.65
N ARG A 97 -8.54 14.57 -6.94
CA ARG A 97 -8.72 15.55 -8.05
C ARG A 97 -8.25 15.03 -9.41
N LYS A 98 -7.03 14.49 -9.49
CA LYS A 98 -6.36 14.09 -10.75
C LYS A 98 -6.42 12.59 -11.03
N GLY A 99 -6.64 11.77 -10.00
CA GLY A 99 -6.84 10.32 -10.14
C GLY A 99 -8.13 9.94 -10.89
N GLN A 100 -8.98 10.90 -11.23
CA GLN A 100 -10.28 10.67 -11.85
C GLN A 100 -10.26 9.95 -13.21
N GLU A 101 -9.16 10.00 -13.96
CA GLU A 101 -9.15 9.28 -15.22
C GLU A 101 -8.67 7.86 -15.03
N ARG A 102 -7.36 7.62 -14.85
CA ARG A 102 -6.86 6.25 -14.79
C ARG A 102 -7.32 5.50 -13.55
N LEU A 103 -7.15 6.08 -12.36
CA LEU A 103 -7.42 5.38 -11.11
C LEU A 103 -8.91 5.21 -10.84
N VAL A 104 -9.74 6.22 -11.13
CA VAL A 104 -11.20 6.06 -11.04
C VAL A 104 -11.73 5.18 -12.16
N ARG A 105 -11.13 5.16 -13.36
CA ARG A 105 -11.45 4.14 -14.38
C ARG A 105 -11.10 2.74 -13.87
N ASP A 106 -9.95 2.57 -13.22
CA ASP A 106 -9.51 1.30 -12.62
C ASP A 106 -10.39 0.88 -11.43
N LEU A 107 -10.95 1.83 -10.67
CA LEU A 107 -11.93 1.54 -9.62
C LEU A 107 -13.30 1.22 -10.21
N ARG A 108 -13.79 2.01 -11.17
CA ARG A 108 -15.09 1.81 -11.83
C ARG A 108 -15.11 0.52 -12.63
N SER A 109 -14.02 0.18 -13.33
CA SER A 109 -13.89 -1.09 -14.06
C SER A 109 -13.84 -2.31 -13.13
N ARG A 110 -13.68 -2.07 -11.82
CA ARG A 110 -13.66 -3.08 -10.76
C ARG A 110 -14.82 -2.92 -9.79
N ASP A 111 -15.81 -2.11 -10.16
CA ASP A 111 -16.99 -1.86 -9.36
C ASP A 111 -16.69 -1.39 -7.94
N LEU A 112 -15.61 -0.65 -7.72
CA LEU A 112 -15.27 -0.08 -6.42
C LEU A 112 -15.91 1.30 -6.24
N LEU A 113 -16.29 1.61 -5.01
CA LEU A 113 -16.80 2.91 -4.58
C LEU A 113 -15.63 3.89 -4.44
N ALA A 114 -15.82 5.06 -5.05
CA ALA A 114 -14.86 6.17 -5.01
C ALA A 114 -15.43 7.30 -4.13
N PRO A 115 -14.58 8.12 -3.47
CA PRO A 115 -13.12 8.06 -3.48
C PRO A 115 -12.53 7.09 -2.44
N GLY A 116 -13.34 6.38 -1.66
CA GLY A 116 -12.86 5.60 -0.51
C GLY A 116 -12.34 6.50 0.62
N ARG A 117 -11.96 5.88 1.74
CA ARG A 117 -11.39 6.59 2.89
C ARG A 117 -9.88 6.52 2.86
N PHE A 118 -9.21 7.65 3.08
CA PHE A 118 -7.75 7.71 3.20
C PHE A 118 -7.36 7.81 4.67
N VAL A 119 -6.47 6.92 5.11
CA VAL A 119 -5.96 6.89 6.49
C VAL A 119 -4.43 6.92 6.49
N THR A 120 -3.86 7.50 7.53
CA THR A 120 -2.41 7.63 7.70
C THR A 120 -1.84 6.34 8.31
N LEU A 121 -0.81 5.78 7.70
CA LEU A 121 -0.06 4.63 8.25
C LEU A 121 1.29 5.06 8.84
N MET A 122 1.94 6.04 8.22
CA MET A 122 3.23 6.55 8.64
C MET A 122 3.37 8.01 8.20
N THR A 123 3.99 8.84 9.03
CA THR A 123 4.37 10.22 8.71
C THR A 123 5.83 10.46 9.02
N MET A 124 6.51 11.23 8.18
CA MET A 124 7.92 11.55 8.32
C MET A 124 8.13 13.01 7.90
N LYS A 125 8.67 13.81 8.82
CA LYS A 125 8.98 15.22 8.54
C LYS A 125 10.05 15.32 7.45
N MET A 126 9.93 16.35 6.63
CA MET A 126 10.93 16.75 5.64
C MET A 126 11.47 18.10 6.07
N ASP A 127 12.51 18.09 6.89
CA ASP A 127 13.04 19.30 7.53
C ASP A 127 13.85 20.17 6.56
N SER A 128 14.30 19.58 5.45
CA SER A 128 15.10 20.27 4.43
C SER A 128 14.61 19.96 3.01
N ALA A 129 14.75 20.95 2.12
CA ALA A 129 14.55 20.79 0.68
C ALA A 129 15.80 20.24 -0.02
N GLU A 130 16.90 20.06 0.72
CA GLU A 130 18.15 19.51 0.19
C GLU A 130 17.94 18.11 -0.38
N GLU A 131 18.54 17.89 -1.54
CA GLU A 131 18.33 16.69 -2.35
C GLU A 131 18.66 15.41 -1.58
N GLU A 132 19.75 15.40 -0.79
CA GLU A 132 20.14 14.24 0.01
C GLU A 132 19.10 13.88 1.07
N HIS A 133 18.59 14.89 1.79
CA HIS A 133 17.54 14.71 2.80
C HIS A 133 16.23 14.21 2.16
N VAL A 134 15.81 14.83 1.05
CA VAL A 134 14.61 14.42 0.31
C VAL A 134 14.75 12.98 -0.19
N PHE A 135 15.92 12.58 -0.69
CA PHE A 135 16.16 11.20 -1.11
C PHE A 135 16.14 10.20 0.04
N GLU A 136 16.68 10.56 1.20
CA GLU A 136 16.66 9.71 2.39
C GLU A 136 15.22 9.46 2.85
N VAL A 137 14.42 10.52 2.96
CA VAL A 137 12.99 10.42 3.28
C VAL A 137 12.27 9.55 2.25
N ARG A 138 12.52 9.78 0.96
CA ARG A 138 11.90 9.01 -0.12
C ARG A 138 12.25 7.52 -0.06
N ARG A 139 13.51 7.17 0.26
CA ARG A 139 13.92 5.76 0.43
C ARG A 139 13.19 5.12 1.60
N THR A 140 13.16 5.79 2.75
CA THR A 140 12.47 5.31 3.96
C THR A 140 11.00 5.07 3.68
N VAL A 141 10.32 6.06 3.10
CA VAL A 141 8.89 6.00 2.79
C VAL A 141 8.56 4.93 1.75
N THR A 142 9.40 4.74 0.72
CA THR A 142 9.19 3.69 -0.29
C THR A 142 9.38 2.30 0.31
N LEU A 143 10.36 2.14 1.20
CA LEU A 143 10.57 0.88 1.92
C LEU A 143 9.40 0.59 2.87
N ALA A 144 8.93 1.60 3.61
CA ALA A 144 7.76 1.49 4.47
C ALA A 144 6.50 1.10 3.67
N GLU A 145 6.27 1.72 2.52
CA GLU A 145 5.17 1.36 1.61
C GLU A 145 5.24 -0.12 1.23
N ALA A 146 6.41 -0.63 0.85
CA ALA A 146 6.56 -2.04 0.47
C ALA A 146 6.28 -2.98 1.65
N ILE A 147 6.84 -2.70 2.83
CA ILE A 147 6.63 -3.51 4.05
C ILE A 147 5.15 -3.52 4.43
N LEU A 148 4.52 -2.34 4.48
CA LEU A 148 3.10 -2.19 4.84
C LEU A 148 2.19 -2.83 3.79
N THR A 149 2.54 -2.75 2.51
CA THR A 149 1.77 -3.41 1.44
C THR A 149 1.75 -4.92 1.63
N ILE A 150 2.92 -5.51 1.89
CA ILE A 150 3.05 -6.96 2.12
C ILE A 150 2.30 -7.35 3.39
N TRP A 151 2.55 -6.64 4.49
CA TRP A 151 1.99 -7.00 5.80
C TRP A 151 0.48 -6.87 5.81
N LEU A 152 -0.09 -5.82 5.21
CA LEU A 152 -1.54 -5.60 5.19
C LEU A 152 -2.28 -6.45 4.13
N GLY A 153 -1.58 -7.29 3.37
CA GLY A 153 -2.15 -7.98 2.21
C GLY A 153 -2.71 -7.00 1.17
N ALA A 154 -2.16 -5.78 1.13
CA ALA A 154 -2.65 -4.74 0.24
C ALA A 154 -2.26 -5.06 -1.20
N THR A 155 -3.12 -4.67 -2.12
CA THR A 155 -2.83 -4.86 -3.53
C THR A 155 -1.90 -3.73 -4.01
N PRO A 156 -0.75 -4.02 -4.65
CA PRO A 156 0.22 -2.99 -5.10
C PRO A 156 -0.37 -2.04 -6.15
N VAL A 157 -1.42 -2.53 -6.79
CA VAL A 157 -2.38 -1.85 -7.64
C VAL A 157 -3.67 -2.55 -7.26
N PRO A 158 -4.85 -1.89 -7.13
CA PRO A 158 -6.09 -2.66 -7.11
C PRO A 158 -5.99 -3.66 -8.26
N TRP A 159 -6.12 -4.95 -7.99
CA TRP A 159 -5.93 -6.03 -8.97
C TRP A 159 -7.17 -6.91 -8.86
N SER A 160 -7.70 -7.31 -10.02
CA SER A 160 -8.80 -8.27 -10.15
C SER A 160 -8.22 -9.66 -10.39
N PRO A 161 -8.50 -10.67 -9.55
CA PRO A 161 -8.57 -12.01 -10.08
C PRO A 161 -9.75 -12.00 -11.07
N SER A 162 -9.46 -12.02 -12.37
CA SER A 162 -10.48 -12.22 -13.40
C SER A 162 -11.21 -13.54 -13.09
N PRO A 163 -12.53 -13.56 -12.90
CA PRO A 163 -13.28 -14.82 -12.81
C PRO A 163 -13.48 -15.49 -14.18
N ARG A 164 -12.97 -14.89 -15.27
CA ARG A 164 -13.04 -15.49 -16.60
C ARG A 164 -11.65 -15.92 -17.02
N GLY A 165 -11.44 -17.23 -16.97
CA GLY A 165 -10.23 -17.87 -17.44
C GLY A 165 -9.90 -17.49 -18.87
N CYS A 166 -8.60 -17.44 -19.15
CA CYS A 166 -8.01 -17.96 -20.36
C CYS A 166 -6.49 -17.96 -20.15
N VAL A 167 -6.00 -19.15 -19.82
CA VAL A 167 -4.61 -19.54 -20.01
C VAL A 167 -4.26 -19.27 -21.47
N HIS A 168 -3.57 -18.18 -21.76
CA HIS A 168 -2.88 -18.01 -23.03
C HIS A 168 -1.45 -17.57 -22.75
N GLY A 169 -0.57 -18.57 -22.79
CA GLY A 169 0.75 -18.36 -23.37
C GLY A 169 1.84 -17.99 -22.39
N ILE A 170 2.14 -18.84 -21.40
CA ILE A 170 3.54 -19.05 -21.01
C ILE A 170 3.77 -20.55 -20.81
N GLY A 171 4.58 -21.12 -21.70
CA GLY A 171 5.49 -22.21 -21.37
C GLY A 171 4.85 -23.51 -20.92
N ARG A 172 4.56 -24.36 -21.90
CA ARG A 172 4.54 -25.83 -21.82
C ARG A 172 5.66 -26.34 -20.88
N LEU A 173 5.33 -26.58 -19.61
CA LEU A 173 6.05 -27.48 -18.73
C LEU A 173 5.08 -28.61 -18.39
N SER A 174 5.10 -29.60 -19.28
CA SER A 174 4.48 -30.90 -19.09
C SER A 174 5.19 -31.66 -17.97
N SER A 175 4.40 -32.19 -17.03
CA SER A 175 4.58 -33.42 -16.25
C SER A 175 4.00 -33.18 -14.84
N THR A 176 2.70 -33.47 -14.61
CA THR A 176 2.20 -34.63 -13.83
C THR A 176 2.92 -34.74 -12.46
N GLU A 177 2.29 -34.55 -11.29
CA GLU A 177 1.11 -35.26 -10.76
C GLU A 177 0.60 -34.59 -9.45
N HIS A 178 -0.72 -34.67 -9.23
CA HIS A 178 -1.46 -34.70 -7.95
C HIS A 178 -1.07 -33.75 -6.80
N GLY A 179 -1.86 -32.69 -6.59
CA GLY A 179 -1.80 -31.88 -5.36
C GLY A 179 -2.89 -30.80 -5.28
N HIS A 180 -4.01 -31.16 -4.67
CA HIS A 180 -5.13 -30.30 -4.31
C HIS A 180 -4.68 -29.18 -3.35
N LEU A 181 -4.92 -27.90 -3.69
CA LEU A 181 -4.77 -26.77 -2.76
C LEU A 181 -5.74 -25.64 -3.11
N THR A 182 -6.89 -25.67 -2.43
CA THR A 182 -7.85 -24.58 -2.24
C THR A 182 -7.51 -23.85 -0.94
N ILE A 183 -7.38 -22.52 -0.98
CA ILE A 183 -7.38 -21.66 0.22
C ILE A 183 -8.39 -20.53 -0.02
N PRO A 184 -9.62 -20.62 0.52
CA PRO A 184 -10.55 -19.51 0.59
C PRO A 184 -10.29 -18.67 1.85
N TRP A 185 -10.31 -17.35 1.67
CA TRP A 185 -10.05 -16.33 2.67
C TRP A 185 -11.25 -16.20 3.63
N LYS A 186 -10.98 -16.17 4.93
CA LYS A 186 -11.92 -15.78 5.99
C LYS A 186 -11.71 -14.32 6.35
#